data_AF-A0AAV1UNN3-F1
#
_entry.id   AF-A0AAV1UNN3-F1
#
_cell.length_a   1.000
_cell.length_b   1.000
_cell.length_c   1.000
_cell.angle_alpha   90.00
_cell.angle_beta   90.00
_cell.angle_gamma   90.00
#
_symmetry.space_group_name_H-M   'P 1'
#
loop_
_entity.id
_entity.type
_entity.pdbx_description
1 polymer ?
#
loop_
_entity_poly.entity_id
_entity_poly.type
_entity_poly.pdbx_seq_one_letter_code
_entity_poly.pdbx_strand_id
1 'polypeptide(L)'
;MTPRLHEFKMDAGTAMAKHLNAFDELVVGIQKLGEPVDEARQLVVLLNSLPAEYELISSIIENAKDITLTEVKEKLLKECERL
;
A
#
# COMPACT_ATOMS: atom_id res chain seq x y z
N MET A 1 -1.17 -1.66 -18.40
CA MET A 1 -1.43 -1.06 -17.08
C MET A 1 -2.87 -1.38 -16.71
N THR A 2 -3.10 -2.07 -15.60
CA THR A 2 -4.40 -2.59 -15.18
C THR A 2 -5.20 -1.49 -14.47
N PRO A 3 -6.40 -1.09 -14.96
CA PRO A 3 -7.19 0.02 -14.39
C PRO A 3 -7.45 -0.11 -12.88
N ARG A 4 -7.58 -1.35 -12.39
CA ARG A 4 -7.86 -1.66 -10.97
C ARG A 4 -6.79 -1.16 -10.00
N LEU A 5 -5.54 -0.98 -10.45
CA LEU A 5 -4.47 -0.45 -9.59
C LEU A 5 -4.59 1.07 -9.39
N HIS A 6 -5.09 1.81 -10.39
CA HIS A 6 -5.27 3.26 -10.29
C HIS A 6 -6.50 3.66 -9.45
N GLU A 7 -7.48 2.75 -9.37
CA GLU A 7 -8.70 2.96 -8.60
C GLU A 7 -8.55 2.55 -7.13
N PHE A 8 -7.48 1.82 -6.78
CA PHE A 8 -7.25 1.39 -5.41
C PHE A 8 -6.87 2.57 -4.52
N LYS A 9 -7.80 2.97 -3.65
CA LYS A 9 -7.63 4.03 -2.66
C LYS A 9 -8.21 3.59 -1.33
N MET A 10 -7.61 4.07 -0.25
CA MET A 10 -8.13 3.88 1.10
C MET A 10 -9.29 4.86 1.33
N ASP A 11 -10.45 4.33 1.70
CA ASP A 11 -11.61 5.14 2.07
C ASP A 11 -11.38 5.83 3.42
N ALA A 12 -11.82 7.08 3.54
CA ALA A 12 -11.75 7.85 4.78
C ALA A 12 -12.44 7.10 5.94
N GLY A 13 -11.76 7.01 7.08
CA GLY A 13 -12.26 6.28 8.26
C GLY A 13 -12.10 4.75 8.19
N THR A 14 -11.51 4.20 7.14
CA THR A 14 -11.10 2.79 7.11
C THR A 14 -9.89 2.57 8.01
N ALA A 15 -9.89 1.53 8.82
CA ALA A 15 -8.70 1.15 9.59
C ALA A 15 -7.57 0.70 8.66
N MET A 16 -6.33 1.13 8.92
CA MET A 16 -5.15 0.76 8.12
C MET A 16 -5.03 -0.75 7.90
N ALA A 17 -5.25 -1.56 8.95
CA ALA A 17 -5.22 -3.02 8.84
C ALA A 17 -6.22 -3.58 7.81
N LYS A 18 -7.43 -2.99 7.74
CA LYS A 18 -8.44 -3.38 6.75
C LYS A 18 -8.02 -2.99 5.34
N HIS A 19 -7.40 -1.83 5.17
CA HIS A 19 -6.84 -1.38 3.88
C HIS A 19 -5.72 -2.30 3.39
N LEU A 20 -4.79 -2.68 4.28
CA LEU A 20 -3.70 -3.60 3.94
C LEU A 20 -4.19 -4.99 3.54
N ASN A 21 -5.23 -5.51 4.20
CA ASN A 21 -5.86 -6.77 3.80
C ASN A 21 -6.49 -6.67 2.40
N ALA A 22 -7.20 -5.59 2.10
CA ALA A 22 -7.79 -5.36 0.78
C ALA A 22 -6.72 -5.21 -0.32
N PHE A 23 -5.59 -4.58 0.02
CA PHE A 23 -4.43 -4.50 -0.86
C PHE A 23 -3.86 -5.89 -1.19
N ASP A 24 -3.71 -6.75 -0.19
CA ASP A 24 -3.22 -8.12 -0.41
C ASP A 24 -4.17 -8.95 -1.27
N GLU A 25 -5.48 -8.81 -1.07
CA GLU A 25 -6.49 -9.43 -1.93
C GLU A 25 -6.40 -8.94 -3.38
N LEU A 26 -6.17 -7.64 -3.59
CA LEU A 26 -5.97 -7.05 -4.92
C LEU A 26 -4.74 -7.63 -5.62
N VAL A 27 -3.60 -7.66 -4.93
CA VAL A 27 -2.34 -8.21 -5.46
C VAL A 27 -2.50 -9.67 -5.84
N VAL A 28 -3.07 -10.49 -4.95
CA VAL A 28 -3.35 -11.91 -5.21
C VAL A 28 -4.31 -12.06 -6.39
N GLY A 29 -5.33 -11.20 -6.50
CA GLY A 29 -6.27 -11.18 -7.61
C GLY A 29 -5.61 -10.91 -8.97
N ILE A 30 -4.71 -9.92 -9.04
CA ILE A 30 -3.97 -9.58 -10.27
C ILE A 30 -2.98 -10.68 -10.65
N GLN A 31 -2.26 -11.23 -9.68
CA GLN A 31 -1.33 -12.34 -9.91
C GLN A 31 -2.04 -13.59 -10.47
N LYS A 32 -3.26 -13.88 -10.00
CA LYS A 32 -4.10 -14.97 -10.55
C LYS A 32 -4.52 -14.75 -12.00
N LEU A 33 -4.59 -13.50 -12.46
CA LEU A 33 -4.87 -13.17 -13.86
C LEU A 33 -3.63 -13.32 -14.77
N GLY A 34 -2.50 -13.78 -14.23
CA GLY A 34 -1.26 -13.98 -14.96
C GLY A 34 -0.40 -12.72 -15.07
N GLU A 35 -0.76 -11.65 -14.35
CA GLU A 35 0.02 -10.41 -14.27
C GLU A 35 0.84 -10.39 -12.98
N PRO A 36 2.14 -10.75 -13.00
CA PRO A 36 2.97 -10.62 -11.81
C PRO A 36 3.14 -9.13 -11.47
N VAL A 37 2.80 -8.78 -10.23
CA VAL A 37 3.07 -7.45 -9.66
C VAL A 37 4.31 -7.58 -8.78
N ASP A 38 5.43 -7.05 -9.25
CA ASP A 38 6.67 -7.01 -8.47
C ASP A 38 6.51 -6.10 -7.23
N GLU A 39 7.41 -6.28 -6.26
CA GLU A 39 7.35 -5.60 -4.96
C GLU A 39 7.45 -4.07 -5.09
N ALA A 40 8.27 -3.57 -6.02
CA ALA A 40 8.41 -2.13 -6.23
C ALA A 40 7.09 -1.51 -6.74
N ARG A 41 6.40 -2.19 -7.66
CA ARG A 41 5.06 -1.78 -8.11
C ARG A 41 4.02 -1.87 -6.99
N GLN A 42 4.09 -2.91 -6.16
CA GLN A 42 3.21 -3.05 -5.00
C GLN A 42 3.39 -1.87 -4.03
N LEU A 43 4.63 -1.49 -3.74
CA LEU A 43 4.95 -0.32 -2.90
C LEU A 43 4.36 0.97 -3.48
N VAL A 44 4.59 1.25 -4.76
CA VAL A 44 4.05 2.45 -5.42
C VAL A 44 2.53 2.50 -5.35
N VAL A 45 1.84 1.38 -5.58
CA VAL A 45 0.37 1.31 -5.50
C VAL A 45 -0.11 1.54 -4.07
N LEU A 46 0.52 0.88 -3.09
CA LEU A 46 0.16 1.03 -1.69
C LEU A 46 0.30 2.49 -1.24
N LEU A 47 1.44 3.13 -1.50
CA LEU A 47 1.70 4.50 -1.07
C LEU A 47 0.79 5.53 -1.76
N ASN A 48 0.53 5.37 -3.06
CA ASN A 48 -0.42 6.25 -3.79
C ASN A 48 -1.89 6.03 -3.40
N SER A 49 -2.22 4.90 -2.76
CA SER A 49 -3.58 4.61 -2.30
C SER A 49 -3.92 5.28 -0.96
N LEU A 50 -2.90 5.73 -0.22
CA LEU A 50 -3.09 6.33 1.09
C LEU A 50 -3.63 7.76 0.99
N PRO A 51 -4.47 8.20 1.95
CA PRO A 51 -4.95 9.57 2.00
C PRO A 51 -3.83 10.53 2.40
N ALA A 52 -4.05 11.82 2.16
CA ALA A 52 -3.06 12.87 2.37
C ALA A 52 -2.50 12.94 3.81
N GLU A 53 -3.27 12.46 4.80
CA GLU A 53 -2.82 12.36 6.19
C GLU A 53 -1.58 11.44 6.38
N TYR A 54 -1.32 10.52 5.45
CA TYR A 54 -0.13 9.65 5.43
C TYR A 54 0.92 10.09 4.40
N GLU A 55 0.81 11.26 3.77
CA GLU A 55 1.80 11.73 2.78
C GLU A 55 3.21 11.81 3.38
N LEU A 56 3.34 12.31 4.62
CA LEU A 56 4.63 12.46 5.28
C LEU A 56 5.34 11.11 5.45
N ILE A 57 4.64 10.08 5.95
CA ILE A 57 5.23 8.75 6.09
C ILE A 57 5.49 8.10 4.74
N SER A 58 4.61 8.32 3.76
CA SER A 58 4.80 7.81 2.40
C SER A 58 6.08 8.37 1.78
N SER A 59 6.32 9.68 1.89
CA SER A 59 7.56 10.30 1.42
C SER A 59 8.81 9.79 2.15
N ILE A 60 8.74 9.53 3.46
CA ILE A 60 9.87 8.96 4.22
C ILE A 60 10.20 7.55 3.72
N ILE A 61 9.17 6.74 3.50
CA ILE A 61 9.29 5.37 2.98
C ILE A 61 9.83 5.36 1.55
N GLU A 62 9.34 6.23 0.67
CA GLU A 62 9.82 6.35 -0.71
C GLU A 62 11.32 6.70 -0.78
N ASN A 63 11.82 7.47 0.20
CA ASN A 63 13.23 7.84 0.28
C ASN A 63 14.11 6.82 1.02
N ALA A 64 13.52 5.82 1.68
CA ALA A 64 14.27 4.79 2.37
C ALA A 64 14.88 3.80 1.37
N LYS A 65 16.19 3.56 1.47
CA LYS A 65 16.88 2.55 0.66
C LYS A 65 16.61 1.16 1.24
N ASP A 66 16.42 0.20 0.35
CA ASP A 66 16.30 -1.24 0.67
C ASP A 66 15.15 -1.61 1.61
N ILE A 67 14.09 -0.79 1.64
CA ILE A 67 12.89 -1.10 2.43
C ILE A 67 12.02 -2.15 1.72
N THR A 68 11.61 -3.17 2.47
CA THR A 68 10.71 -4.21 1.98
C THR A 68 9.24 -3.81 2.16
N LEU A 69 8.34 -4.39 1.36
CA LEU A 69 6.90 -4.18 1.49
C LEU A 69 6.37 -4.57 2.87
N THR A 70 6.91 -5.64 3.45
CA THR A 70 6.55 -6.07 4.81
C THR A 70 6.89 -5.01 5.85
N GLU A 71 8.10 -4.43 5.78
CA GLU A 71 8.50 -3.36 6.70
C GLU A 71 7.65 -2.10 6.55
N VAL A 72 7.25 -1.78 5.31
CA VAL A 72 6.32 -0.68 5.04
C VAL A 72 4.97 -0.92 5.71
N LYS A 73 4.38 -2.10 5.53
CA LYS A 73 3.11 -2.46 6.16
C LYS A 73 3.17 -2.38 7.67
N GLU A 74 4.24 -2.89 8.28
CA GLU A 74 4.44 -2.80 9.73
C GLU A 74 4.58 -1.36 10.23
N LYS A 75 5.33 -0.51 9.52
CA LYS A 75 5.48 0.91 9.87
C LYS A 75 4.15 1.65 9.78
N LEU A 76 3.37 1.42 8.70
CA LEU A 76 2.05 2.02 8.51
C LEU A 76 1.08 1.61 9.63
N LEU A 77 1.09 0.33 10.04
CA LEU A 77 0.27 -0.14 11.15
C LEU A 77 0.64 0.54 12.47
N LYS A 78 1.93 0.56 12.82
CA LYS A 78 2.42 1.18 14.06
C LYS A 78 2.10 2.67 14.15
N GLU A 79 2.19 3.37 13.03
CA GLU A 79 1.91 4.80 12.97
C GLU A 79 0.42 5.11 13.04
N CYS A 80 -0.43 4.28 12.43
CA CYS A 80 -1.87 4.40 12.56
C CYS A 80 -2.39 4.08 13.98
N GLU A 81 -1.71 3.20 14.74
CA GLU A 81 -2.01 2.95 16.16
C GLU A 81 -1.59 4.12 17.08
N ARG A 82 -0.70 4.98 16.60
CA ARG A 82 -0.18 6.13 17.35
C ARG A 82 -1.03 7.40 17.18
N LEU A 83 -1.81 7.47 16.09
CA LEU A 83 -2.75 8.56 15.77
C LEU A 83 -4.09 8.37 16.48
#